data_AF-A0A7V1LSH4-F1
#
_entry.id   AF-A0A7V1LSH4-F1
#
_cell.length_a   1.000
_cell.length_b   1.000
_cell.length_c   1.000
_cell.angle_alpha   90.00
_cell.angle_beta   90.00
_cell.angle_gamma   90.00
#
_symmetry.space_group_name_H-M   'P 1'
#
loop_
_entity.id
_entity.type
_entity.pdbx_description
1 polymer ?
#
loop_
_entity_poly.entity_id
_entity_poly.type
_entity_poly.pdbx_seq_one_letter_code
_entity_poly.pdbx_strand_id
1 'polypeptide(L)'
;MACSVLLPDGKISYHHRGYVKFSKVFPLFQKPVPSKVYKKSMIEIDMASFVGILINRNAIKKIGFPKKEFFIHHDDVEYCIRLRKVGKILLIPDSIIFHKEAAREGMQAKKFIRKKFKRVPYNRLWLTYYGRRNLVWLGKKYSQSKLRFYIGMIKSLLISIVGILLFDDYKFKRIKFIINAYYDGLKDKFDNEKPKRILYRLRDEKS
;
A
#
# COMPACT_ATOMS: atom_id res chain seq x y z
N MET A 1 -12.01 5.06 16.35
CA MET A 1 -11.43 6.42 16.35
C MET A 1 -9.99 6.34 15.88
N ALA A 2 -9.42 7.42 15.37
CA ALA A 2 -8.05 7.50 14.90
C ALA A 2 -7.42 8.83 15.31
N CYS A 3 -6.14 8.80 15.64
CA CYS A 3 -5.35 9.96 16.07
C CYS A 3 -4.70 10.68 14.88
N SER A 4 -4.31 11.94 15.02
CA SER A 4 -3.28 12.53 14.17
C SER A 4 -1.95 11.79 14.37
N VAL A 5 -1.23 11.52 13.28
CA VAL A 5 0.11 10.92 13.33
C VAL A 5 1.12 12.01 13.04
N LEU A 6 2.00 12.29 14.00
CA LEU A 6 3.06 13.28 13.86
C LEU A 6 4.40 12.56 13.68
N LEU A 7 5.24 13.11 12.81
CA LEU A 7 6.64 12.76 12.71
C LEU A 7 7.40 13.32 13.93
N PRO A 8 8.62 12.83 14.22
CA PRO A 8 9.43 13.36 15.33
C PRO A 8 9.72 14.87 15.24
N ASP A 9 9.64 15.46 14.03
CA ASP A 9 9.79 16.90 13.80
C ASP A 9 8.48 17.70 14.00
N GLY A 10 7.43 17.07 14.53
CA GLY A 10 6.13 17.68 14.82
C GLY A 10 5.21 17.82 13.61
N LYS A 11 5.65 17.49 12.39
CA LYS A 11 4.80 17.59 11.19
C LYS A 11 3.83 16.41 11.11
N ILE A 12 2.59 16.69 10.69
CA ILE A 12 1.60 15.65 10.43
C ILE A 12 2.06 14.76 9.27
N SER A 13 2.07 13.44 9.49
CA SER A 13 2.17 12.47 8.40
C SER A 13 0.79 12.18 7.81
N TYR A 14 0.57 12.75 6.63
CA TYR A 14 -0.69 12.65 5.89
C TYR A 14 -0.95 11.25 5.28
N HIS A 15 0.01 10.34 5.30
CA HIS A 15 -0.15 9.02 4.69
C HIS A 15 -0.99 8.04 5.53
N HIS A 16 -1.15 8.34 6.82
CA HIS A 16 -1.80 7.44 7.78
C HIS A 16 -3.32 7.60 7.83
N ARG A 17 -3.89 8.68 7.28
CA ARG A 17 -5.32 9.01 7.35
C ARG A 17 -5.83 9.43 5.98
N GLY A 18 -6.97 8.91 5.58
CA GLY A 18 -7.48 9.23 4.24
C GLY A 18 -8.86 8.72 3.89
N TYR A 19 -9.16 8.93 2.62
CA TYR A 19 -10.37 8.51 1.93
C TYR A 19 -10.04 7.42 0.91
N VAL A 20 -11.01 6.57 0.61
CA VAL A 20 -10.87 5.46 -0.33
C VAL A 20 -11.65 5.76 -1.61
N LYS A 21 -10.98 5.75 -2.78
CA LYS A 21 -11.60 5.99 -4.08
C LYS A 21 -11.61 4.75 -4.96
N PHE A 22 -12.69 3.98 -4.88
CA PHE A 22 -12.88 2.76 -5.69
C PHE A 22 -13.06 2.99 -7.20
N SER A 23 -13.36 4.23 -7.61
CA SER A 23 -13.42 4.63 -9.02
C SER A 23 -12.05 4.75 -9.68
N LYS A 24 -10.96 4.84 -8.89
CA LYS A 24 -9.58 4.96 -9.37
C LYS A 24 -8.61 4.19 -8.47
N VAL A 25 -8.36 2.93 -8.82
CA VAL A 25 -7.50 2.03 -8.03
C VAL A 25 -6.01 2.35 -8.15
N PHE A 26 -5.53 2.62 -9.37
CA PHE A 26 -4.11 2.85 -9.65
C PHE A 26 -3.79 4.34 -9.81
N PRO A 27 -2.58 4.79 -9.39
CA PRO A 27 -1.52 4.01 -8.77
C PRO A 27 -1.77 3.65 -7.30
N LEU A 28 -2.75 4.31 -6.67
CA LEU A 28 -3.18 4.11 -5.29
C LEU A 28 -4.62 4.64 -5.14
N PHE A 29 -5.48 3.90 -4.45
CA PHE A 29 -6.89 4.28 -4.22
C PHE A 29 -7.10 5.13 -2.97
N GLN A 30 -6.08 5.21 -2.10
CA GLN A 30 -6.11 6.05 -0.91
C GLN A 30 -5.78 7.50 -1.27
N LYS A 31 -6.51 8.44 -0.67
CA LYS A 31 -6.23 9.87 -0.75
C LYS A 31 -6.06 10.43 0.66
N PRO A 32 -4.93 11.06 0.98
CA PRO A 32 -4.72 11.70 2.28
C PRO A 32 -5.83 12.68 2.67
N VAL A 33 -6.12 12.77 3.97
CA VAL A 33 -6.95 13.86 4.50
C VAL A 33 -6.26 15.20 4.22
N PRO A 34 -6.93 16.18 3.60
CA PRO A 34 -6.33 17.49 3.33
C PRO A 34 -6.00 18.23 4.64
N SER A 35 -4.88 18.95 4.67
CA SER A 35 -4.40 19.68 5.86
C SER A 35 -5.43 20.63 6.46
N LYS A 36 -6.20 21.33 5.62
CA LYS A 36 -7.27 22.26 6.06
C LYS A 36 -8.30 21.60 6.98
N VAL A 37 -8.53 20.29 6.83
CA VAL A 37 -9.57 19.58 7.58
C VAL A 37 -9.13 19.31 9.03
N TYR A 38 -7.82 19.25 9.31
CA TYR A 38 -7.28 19.02 10.66
C TYR A 38 -7.58 20.16 11.66
N LYS A 39 -8.18 21.27 11.22
CA LYS A 39 -8.67 22.35 12.10
C LYS A 39 -10.03 22.03 12.75
N LYS A 40 -10.69 20.95 12.33
CA LYS A 40 -11.97 20.51 12.90
C LYS A 40 -11.73 19.64 14.13
N SER A 41 -12.65 19.66 15.10
CA SER A 41 -12.59 18.78 16.27
C SER A 41 -12.72 17.29 15.92
N MET A 42 -13.49 16.97 14.87
CA MET A 42 -13.76 15.59 14.46
C MET A 42 -14.07 15.50 12.97
N ILE A 43 -13.60 14.43 12.33
CA ILE A 43 -13.69 14.22 10.89
C ILE A 43 -14.00 12.76 10.60
N GLU A 44 -15.03 12.48 9.79
CA GLU A 44 -15.26 11.12 9.27
C GLU A 44 -14.29 10.83 8.11
N ILE A 45 -13.64 9.67 8.16
CA ILE A 45 -12.64 9.19 7.20
C ILE A 45 -12.94 7.75 6.79
N ASP A 46 -12.31 7.27 5.70
CA ASP A 46 -12.54 5.90 5.23
C ASP A 46 -11.43 4.92 5.64
N MET A 47 -10.22 5.44 5.88
CA MET A 47 -9.08 4.62 6.26
C MET A 47 -8.19 5.31 7.28
N ALA A 48 -7.67 4.51 8.19
CA ALA A 48 -6.58 4.85 9.08
C ALA A 48 -5.60 3.67 9.12
N SER A 49 -4.29 3.94 9.13
CA SER A 49 -3.30 2.91 9.41
C SER A 49 -3.48 2.32 10.81
N PHE A 50 -2.91 1.15 11.07
CA PHE A 50 -2.88 0.58 12.43
C PHE A 50 -2.10 1.43 13.45
N VAL A 51 -1.26 2.37 13.01
CA VAL A 51 -0.68 3.39 13.89
C VAL A 51 -1.78 4.34 14.40
N GLY A 52 -2.07 4.31 15.70
CA GLY A 52 -2.95 5.26 16.37
C GLY A 52 -4.45 5.09 16.08
N ILE A 53 -4.91 3.85 15.85
CA ILE A 53 -6.33 3.53 15.68
C ILE A 53 -6.88 2.79 16.91
N LEU A 54 -8.06 3.21 17.38
CA LEU A 54 -8.83 2.53 18.41
C LEU A 54 -10.10 1.93 17.79
N ILE A 55 -10.29 0.63 17.95
CA ILE A 55 -11.38 -0.13 17.31
C ILE A 55 -12.31 -0.67 18.39
N ASN A 56 -13.61 -0.47 18.22
CA ASN A 56 -14.62 -1.00 19.14
C ASN A 56 -14.66 -2.53 19.06
N ARG A 57 -14.61 -3.22 20.21
CA ARG A 57 -14.63 -4.69 20.29
C ARG A 57 -15.83 -5.32 19.59
N ASN A 58 -17.01 -4.69 19.63
CA ASN A 58 -18.21 -5.18 18.95
C ASN A 58 -18.07 -5.10 17.42
N ALA A 59 -17.34 -4.11 16.89
CA ALA A 59 -17.03 -4.09 15.46
C ALA A 59 -16.13 -5.27 15.08
N ILE A 60 -15.11 -5.58 15.90
CA ILE A 60 -14.23 -6.75 15.69
C ILE A 60 -15.04 -8.05 15.69
N LYS A 61 -15.95 -8.23 16.67
CA LYS A 61 -16.84 -9.40 16.72
C LYS A 61 -17.67 -9.56 15.44
N LYS A 62 -18.07 -8.46 14.79
CA LYS A 62 -18.88 -8.49 13.55
C LYS A 62 -18.07 -8.78 12.29
N ILE A 63 -16.86 -8.22 12.18
CA ILE A 63 -16.09 -8.30 10.91
C ILE A 63 -14.90 -9.27 10.97
N GLY A 64 -14.53 -9.77 12.15
CA GLY A 64 -13.32 -10.55 12.39
C GLY A 64 -12.06 -9.69 12.45
N PHE A 65 -10.89 -10.34 12.42
CA PHE A 65 -9.58 -9.69 12.50
C PHE A 65 -9.07 -9.21 11.11
N PRO A 66 -7.97 -8.42 11.06
CA PRO A 66 -7.26 -8.13 9.82
C PRO A 66 -6.82 -9.40 9.08
N LYS A 67 -6.70 -9.30 7.75
CA LYS A 67 -6.30 -10.44 6.91
C LYS A 67 -4.82 -10.77 7.09
N LYS A 68 -4.52 -11.86 7.81
CA LYS A 68 -3.15 -12.35 8.01
C LYS A 68 -2.42 -12.62 6.68
N GLU A 69 -3.16 -12.97 5.64
CA GLU A 69 -2.63 -13.32 4.32
C GLU A 69 -1.96 -12.12 3.62
N PHE A 70 -2.37 -10.89 3.96
CA PHE A 70 -1.78 -9.70 3.38
C PHE A 70 -0.34 -9.49 3.82
N PHE A 71 0.01 -10.00 5.02
CA PHE A 71 1.31 -9.88 5.69
C PHE A 71 1.74 -8.43 5.98
N ILE A 72 1.91 -7.62 4.94
CA ILE A 72 2.23 -6.19 5.04
C ILE A 72 1.59 -5.41 3.88
N HIS A 73 1.29 -4.14 4.14
CA HIS A 73 0.71 -3.16 3.20
C HIS A 73 -0.73 -3.46 2.81
N HIS A 74 -1.58 -2.43 2.95
CA HIS A 74 -3.01 -2.45 2.63
C HIS A 74 -3.87 -3.37 3.50
N ASP A 75 -3.28 -4.02 4.49
CA ASP A 75 -3.96 -4.80 5.52
C ASP A 75 -4.84 -3.90 6.40
N ASP A 76 -4.30 -2.75 6.80
CA ASP A 76 -5.02 -1.67 7.48
C ASP A 76 -6.19 -1.11 6.67
N VAL A 77 -5.99 -0.90 5.37
CA VAL A 77 -7.00 -0.32 4.49
C VAL A 77 -8.10 -1.33 4.18
N GLU A 78 -7.75 -2.59 3.91
CA GLU A 78 -8.73 -3.67 3.77
C GLU A 78 -9.61 -3.78 5.03
N TYR A 79 -8.98 -3.70 6.20
CA TYR A 79 -9.68 -3.74 7.47
C TYR A 79 -10.61 -2.55 7.65
N CYS A 80 -10.15 -1.34 7.33
CA CYS A 80 -10.97 -0.13 7.38
C CYS A 80 -12.17 -0.20 6.42
N ILE A 81 -12.00 -0.74 5.21
CA ILE A 81 -13.10 -0.95 4.26
C ILE A 81 -14.18 -1.85 4.88
N ARG A 82 -13.80 -2.90 5.62
CA ARG A 82 -14.76 -3.75 6.34
C ARG A 82 -15.36 -3.04 7.55
N LEU A 83 -14.58 -2.32 8.34
CA LEU A 83 -15.07 -1.54 9.49
C LEU A 83 -16.14 -0.53 9.07
N ARG A 84 -15.94 0.14 7.93
CA ARG A 84 -16.89 1.12 7.38
C ARG A 84 -18.26 0.52 7.04
N LYS A 85 -18.36 -0.81 6.85
CA LYS A 85 -19.65 -1.48 6.65
C LYS A 85 -20.48 -1.64 7.92
N VAL A 86 -19.85 -1.53 9.09
CA VAL A 86 -20.50 -1.74 10.39
C VAL A 86 -20.45 -0.51 11.29
N GLY A 87 -19.83 0.58 10.82
CA GLY A 87 -19.72 1.82 11.60
C GLY A 87 -18.89 2.92 10.91
N LYS A 88 -18.61 3.97 11.68
CA LYS A 88 -17.83 5.13 11.22
C LYS A 88 -16.40 5.08 11.72
N ILE A 89 -15.47 5.59 10.91
CA ILE A 89 -14.10 5.83 11.35
C ILE A 89 -13.95 7.34 11.50
N LEU A 90 -13.65 7.77 12.72
CA LEU A 90 -13.55 9.17 13.09
C LEU A 90 -12.09 9.50 13.40
N LEU A 91 -11.54 10.49 12.73
CA LEU A 91 -10.28 11.14 13.07
C LEU A 91 -10.55 12.25 14.09
N ILE A 92 -9.80 12.23 15.19
CA ILE A 92 -9.79 13.26 16.23
C ILE A 92 -8.43 13.97 16.13
N PRO A 93 -8.35 15.16 15.50
CA PRO A 93 -7.07 15.79 15.22
C PRO A 93 -6.24 16.13 16.45
N ASP A 94 -6.88 16.47 17.57
CA ASP A 94 -6.21 16.82 18.83
C ASP A 94 -5.64 15.59 19.57
N SER A 95 -6.09 14.39 19.23
CA SER A 95 -5.49 13.14 19.72
C SER A 95 -4.25 12.84 18.88
N ILE A 96 -3.07 12.85 19.50
CA ILE A 96 -1.78 12.79 18.79
C ILE A 96 -1.02 11.52 19.12
N ILE A 97 -0.39 10.91 18.11
CA ILE A 97 0.64 9.88 18.27
C ILE A 97 1.89 10.24 17.46
N PHE A 98 3.06 10.08 18.06
CA PHE A 98 4.34 10.25 17.36
C PHE A 98 4.78 8.93 16.73
N HIS A 99 5.19 8.96 15.46
CA HIS A 99 5.65 7.78 14.74
C HIS A 99 6.81 8.11 13.79
N LYS A 100 7.88 7.30 13.86
CA LYS A 100 9.02 7.39 12.94
C LYS A 100 8.76 6.52 11.71
N GLU A 101 8.73 7.14 10.52
CA GLU A 101 8.54 6.43 9.26
C GLU A 101 9.86 5.85 8.72
N ALA A 102 10.09 4.55 8.91
CA ALA A 102 11.26 3.86 8.32
C ALA A 102 11.13 3.60 6.81
N ALA A 103 9.91 3.64 6.26
CA ALA A 103 9.63 3.19 4.88
C ALA A 103 10.27 4.06 3.78
N ARG A 104 10.68 5.29 4.11
CA ARG A 104 11.32 6.23 3.16
C ARG A 104 12.83 6.28 3.26
N GLU A 105 13.39 5.75 4.35
CA GLU A 105 14.82 5.63 4.53
C GLU A 105 15.34 4.55 3.55
N GLY A 106 16.29 4.89 2.67
CA GLY A 106 16.95 3.91 1.80
C GLY A 106 16.49 3.81 0.34
N MET A 107 15.63 4.72 -0.16
CA MET A 107 15.38 4.83 -1.61
C MET A 107 16.64 5.33 -2.33
N GLN A 108 17.01 4.69 -3.44
CA GLN A 108 18.16 5.13 -4.26
C GLN A 108 17.73 6.20 -5.26
N ALA A 109 18.48 7.29 -5.34
CA ALA A 109 18.29 8.30 -6.38
C ALA A 109 19.03 7.88 -7.66
N LYS A 110 18.30 7.62 -8.74
CA LYS A 110 18.85 7.44 -10.08
C LYS A 110 18.59 8.71 -10.90
N LYS A 111 19.60 9.21 -11.62
CA LYS A 111 19.46 10.36 -12.52
C LYS A 111 19.18 9.87 -13.93
N PHE A 112 18.27 10.54 -14.63
CA PHE A 112 18.14 10.43 -16.08
C PHE A 112 17.95 11.83 -16.64
N ILE A 113 18.88 12.21 -17.52
CA ILE A 113 19.03 13.59 -17.98
C ILE A 113 19.14 14.51 -16.75
N ARG A 114 18.17 15.41 -16.52
CA ARG A 114 18.13 16.38 -15.41
C ARG A 114 17.20 15.98 -14.26
N LYS A 115 16.47 14.86 -14.36
CA LYS A 115 15.49 14.45 -13.35
C LYS A 115 16.03 13.31 -12.48
N LYS A 116 15.80 13.42 -11.17
CA LYS A 116 16.08 12.35 -10.19
C LYS A 116 14.84 11.50 -10.00
N PHE A 117 15.01 10.19 -10.11
CA PHE A 117 13.98 9.18 -9.88
C PHE A 117 14.35 8.34 -8.67
N LYS A 118 13.42 8.23 -7.71
CA LYS A 118 13.60 7.38 -6.53
C LYS A 118 13.29 5.93 -6.90
N ARG A 119 14.26 5.03 -6.74
CA ARG A 119 14.14 3.59 -7.02
C ARG A 119 14.32 2.78 -5.74
N VAL A 120 13.66 1.63 -5.68
CA VAL A 120 13.75 0.71 -4.54
C VAL A 120 15.01 -0.16 -4.70
N PRO A 121 15.92 -0.18 -3.72
CA PRO A 121 17.10 -1.04 -3.78
C PRO A 121 16.72 -2.52 -3.78
N TYR A 122 17.55 -3.35 -4.40
CA TYR A 122 17.22 -4.77 -4.64
C TYR A 122 16.98 -5.56 -3.34
N ASN A 123 17.75 -5.28 -2.28
CA ASN A 123 17.62 -5.90 -0.95
C ASN A 123 16.31 -5.57 -0.21
N ARG A 124 15.60 -4.50 -0.60
CA ARG A 124 14.28 -4.13 -0.05
C ARG A 124 13.13 -4.33 -1.02
N LEU A 125 13.41 -4.81 -2.23
CA LEU A 125 12.41 -4.97 -3.28
C LEU A 125 11.28 -5.91 -2.86
N TRP A 126 11.58 -6.93 -2.05
CA TRP A 126 10.63 -7.94 -1.58
C TRP A 126 9.37 -7.34 -0.92
N LEU A 127 9.50 -6.22 -0.18
CA LEU A 127 8.38 -5.51 0.45
C LEU A 127 7.34 -5.01 -0.55
N THR A 128 7.79 -4.59 -1.74
CA THR A 128 6.91 -4.02 -2.77
C THR A 128 5.97 -5.06 -3.39
N TYR A 129 6.27 -6.35 -3.24
CA TYR A 129 5.41 -7.43 -3.74
C TYR A 129 4.03 -7.38 -3.11
N TYR A 130 3.98 -7.32 -1.78
CA TYR A 130 2.73 -7.35 -1.01
C TYR A 130 1.89 -6.12 -1.34
N GLY A 131 2.48 -4.93 -1.35
CA GLY A 131 1.77 -3.71 -1.72
C GLY A 131 1.12 -3.81 -3.10
N ARG A 132 1.84 -4.32 -4.12
CA ARG A 132 1.29 -4.49 -5.47
C ARG A 132 0.22 -5.58 -5.54
N ARG A 133 0.49 -6.77 -4.98
CA ARG A 133 -0.44 -7.90 -4.93
C ARG A 133 -1.74 -7.52 -4.24
N ASN A 134 -1.63 -6.94 -3.04
CA ASN A 134 -2.77 -6.57 -2.20
C ASN A 134 -3.58 -5.42 -2.84
N LEU A 135 -2.92 -4.45 -3.50
CA LEU A 135 -3.60 -3.40 -4.27
C LEU A 135 -4.43 -3.98 -5.44
N VAL A 136 -3.84 -4.91 -6.20
CA VAL A 136 -4.52 -5.57 -7.32
C VAL A 136 -5.72 -6.37 -6.82
N TRP A 137 -5.55 -7.13 -5.74
CA TRP A 137 -6.64 -7.87 -5.11
C TRP A 137 -7.79 -6.96 -4.64
N LEU A 138 -7.45 -5.87 -3.94
CA LEU A 138 -8.43 -4.88 -3.49
C LEU A 138 -9.17 -4.24 -4.66
N GLY A 139 -8.45 -3.90 -5.73
CA GLY A 139 -9.07 -3.37 -6.94
C GLY A 139 -9.97 -4.37 -7.65
N LYS A 140 -9.56 -5.64 -7.74
CA LYS A 140 -10.39 -6.72 -8.27
C LYS A 140 -11.68 -6.85 -7.47
N LYS A 141 -11.59 -6.80 -6.14
CA LYS A 141 -12.73 -6.99 -5.23
C LYS A 141 -13.67 -5.79 -5.17
N TYR A 142 -13.13 -4.56 -5.05
CA TYR A 142 -13.92 -3.38 -4.68
C TYR A 142 -14.01 -2.31 -5.77
N SER A 143 -13.35 -2.44 -6.92
CA SER A 143 -13.46 -1.41 -7.96
C SER A 143 -14.89 -1.24 -8.46
N GLN A 144 -15.30 0.02 -8.62
CA GLN A 144 -16.61 0.40 -9.16
C GLN A 144 -16.70 0.21 -10.68
N SER A 145 -15.55 0.12 -11.36
CA SER A 145 -15.49 -0.10 -12.82
C SER A 145 -14.35 -1.05 -13.15
N LYS A 146 -14.69 -2.23 -13.67
CA LYS A 146 -13.71 -3.24 -14.09
C LYS A 146 -12.83 -2.74 -15.22
N LEU A 147 -13.43 -2.06 -16.21
CA LEU A 147 -12.68 -1.48 -17.34
C LEU A 147 -11.59 -0.51 -16.86
N ARG A 148 -11.97 0.49 -16.04
CA ARG A 148 -10.98 1.45 -15.50
C ARG A 148 -9.93 0.78 -14.62
N PHE A 149 -10.33 -0.24 -13.85
CA PHE A 149 -9.42 -1.04 -13.05
C PHE A 149 -8.37 -1.75 -13.91
N TYR A 150 -8.79 -2.51 -14.93
CA TYR A 150 -7.86 -3.25 -15.79
C TYR A 150 -6.98 -2.33 -16.63
N ILE A 151 -7.53 -1.24 -17.21
CA ILE A 151 -6.73 -0.23 -17.92
C ILE A 151 -5.68 0.39 -16.98
N GLY A 152 -6.10 0.81 -15.78
CA GLY A 152 -5.20 1.39 -14.78
C GLY A 152 -4.13 0.42 -14.31
N MET A 153 -4.47 -0.86 -14.16
CA MET A 153 -3.56 -1.94 -13.79
C MET A 153 -2.48 -2.15 -14.87
N ILE A 154 -2.90 -2.32 -16.13
CA ILE A 154 -1.99 -2.51 -17.28
C ILE A 154 -1.08 -1.29 -17.41
N LYS A 155 -1.62 -0.07 -17.37
CA LYS A 155 -0.83 1.17 -17.40
C LYS A 155 0.20 1.21 -16.27
N SER A 156 -0.19 0.87 -15.04
CA SER A 156 0.73 0.85 -13.89
C SER A 156 1.83 -0.20 -14.04
N LEU A 157 1.52 -1.37 -14.61
CA LEU A 157 2.49 -2.43 -14.88
C LEU A 157 3.48 -1.98 -15.96
N LEU A 158 3.00 -1.44 -17.09
CA LEU A 158 3.83 -0.94 -18.18
C LEU A 158 4.78 0.17 -17.72
N ILE A 159 4.28 1.17 -17.00
CA ILE A 159 5.11 2.25 -16.42
C ILE A 159 6.20 1.67 -15.52
N SER A 160 5.88 0.64 -14.74
CA SER A 160 6.85 0.01 -13.84
C SER A 160 7.91 -0.78 -14.60
N ILE A 161 7.53 -1.52 -15.65
CA ILE A 161 8.45 -2.25 -16.53
C ILE A 161 9.40 -1.28 -17.24
N VAL A 162 8.87 -0.22 -17.85
CA VAL A 162 9.68 0.83 -18.48
C VAL A 162 10.67 1.44 -17.48
N GLY A 163 10.20 1.76 -16.26
CA GLY A 163 11.08 2.27 -15.21
C GLY A 163 12.18 1.29 -14.79
N ILE A 164 11.91 -0.03 -14.79
CA ILE A 164 12.92 -1.06 -14.52
C ILE A 164 13.95 -1.11 -15.65
N LEU A 165 13.51 -1.11 -16.90
CA LEU A 165 14.38 -1.17 -18.08
C LEU A 165 15.32 0.03 -18.16
N LEU A 166 14.82 1.23 -17.81
CA LEU A 166 15.62 2.45 -17.87
C LEU A 166 16.59 2.61 -16.69
N PHE A 167 16.23 2.18 -15.47
CA PHE A 167 16.92 2.64 -14.25
C PHE A 167 17.45 1.55 -13.32
N ASP A 168 16.95 0.33 -13.41
CA ASP A 168 17.21 -0.69 -12.39
C ASP A 168 18.19 -1.78 -12.85
N ASP A 169 18.82 -2.40 -11.85
CA ASP A 169 19.61 -3.63 -11.96
C ASP A 169 18.70 -4.88 -12.00
N TYR A 170 19.29 -6.05 -12.31
CA TYR A 170 18.59 -7.35 -12.31
C TYR A 170 17.23 -7.32 -13.04
N LYS A 171 17.18 -6.63 -14.19
CA LYS A 171 15.94 -6.26 -14.92
C LYS A 171 14.97 -7.44 -15.08
N PHE A 172 15.47 -8.58 -15.55
CA PHE A 172 14.66 -9.80 -15.72
C PHE A 172 14.04 -10.28 -14.41
N LYS A 173 14.80 -10.33 -13.31
CA LYS A 173 14.27 -10.72 -11.99
C LYS A 173 13.22 -9.72 -11.50
N ARG A 174 13.46 -8.41 -11.66
CA ARG A 174 12.50 -7.36 -11.28
C ARG A 174 11.20 -7.40 -12.09
N ILE A 175 11.29 -7.64 -13.40
CA ILE A 175 10.13 -7.78 -14.28
C ILE A 175 9.33 -9.04 -13.92
N LYS A 176 10.02 -10.19 -13.77
CA LYS A 176 9.37 -11.43 -13.31
C LYS A 176 8.67 -11.23 -11.97
N PHE A 177 9.33 -10.54 -11.03
CA PHE A 177 8.81 -10.24 -9.71
C PHE A 177 7.53 -9.40 -9.77
N ILE A 178 7.52 -8.29 -10.51
CA ILE A 178 6.33 -7.43 -10.58
C ILE A 178 5.16 -8.10 -11.31
N ILE A 179 5.43 -8.85 -12.39
CA ILE A 179 4.38 -9.61 -13.10
C ILE A 179 3.74 -10.63 -12.15
N ASN A 180 4.54 -11.34 -11.36
CA ASN A 180 4.02 -12.30 -10.38
C ASN A 180 3.18 -11.63 -9.29
N ALA A 181 3.58 -10.46 -8.79
CA ALA A 181 2.78 -9.72 -7.81
C ALA A 181 1.39 -9.37 -8.36
N TYR A 182 1.31 -8.92 -9.61
CA TYR A 182 0.04 -8.59 -10.27
C TYR A 182 -0.79 -9.85 -10.53
N TYR A 183 -0.19 -10.91 -11.07
CA TYR A 183 -0.85 -12.17 -11.34
C TYR A 183 -1.45 -12.79 -10.06
N ASP A 184 -0.67 -12.84 -8.98
CA ASP A 184 -1.12 -13.41 -7.71
C ASP A 184 -2.28 -12.59 -7.10
N GLY A 185 -2.23 -11.26 -7.22
CA GLY A 185 -3.33 -10.40 -6.80
C GLY A 185 -4.62 -10.65 -7.60
N LEU A 186 -4.51 -10.93 -8.90
CA LEU A 186 -5.65 -11.30 -9.75
C LEU A 186 -6.19 -12.70 -9.46
N LYS A 187 -5.33 -13.63 -9.03
CA LYS A 187 -5.66 -15.03 -8.78
C LYS A 187 -5.93 -15.36 -7.31
N ASP A 188 -6.01 -14.34 -6.45
CA ASP A 188 -6.24 -14.50 -5.01
C ASP A 188 -5.20 -15.39 -4.32
N LYS A 189 -3.95 -15.39 -4.81
CA LYS A 189 -2.85 -16.20 -4.28
C LYS A 189 -2.02 -15.41 -3.26
N PHE A 190 -1.97 -15.89 -2.02
CA PHE A 190 -1.27 -15.22 -0.92
C PHE A 190 -0.05 -15.99 -0.39
N ASP A 191 0.76 -16.54 -1.29
CA ASP A 191 2.03 -17.16 -0.91
C ASP A 191 3.04 -16.07 -0.53
N ASN A 192 3.25 -15.89 0.77
CA ASN A 192 4.11 -14.85 1.33
C ASN A 192 5.61 -15.19 1.25
N GLU A 193 5.97 -16.43 0.92
CA GLU A 193 7.37 -16.81 0.73
C GLU A 193 7.84 -16.61 -0.72
N LYS A 194 6.90 -16.62 -1.67
CA LYS A 194 7.17 -16.44 -3.11
C LYS A 194 8.02 -15.20 -3.46
N PRO A 195 7.85 -14.01 -2.85
CA PRO A 195 8.66 -12.83 -3.18
C PRO A 195 10.16 -13.08 -2.96
N LYS A 196 10.51 -13.68 -1.82
CA LYS A 196 11.91 -14.02 -1.49
C LYS A 196 12.44 -15.11 -2.41
N ARG A 197 11.62 -16.12 -2.73
CA ARG A 197 12.01 -17.18 -3.69
C ARG A 197 12.34 -16.62 -5.08
N ILE A 198 11.60 -15.61 -5.57
CA ILE A 198 11.87 -14.99 -6.88
C ILE A 198 13.18 -14.19 -6.86
N LEU A 199 13.48 -13.50 -5.76
CA LEU A 199 14.64 -12.60 -5.69
C LEU A 199 15.93 -13.31 -5.29
N TYR A 200 15.87 -14.15 -4.26
CA TYR A 200 17.06 -14.59 -3.51
C TYR A 200 17.35 -16.09 -3.61
N ARG A 201 16.38 -16.94 -4.00
CA ARG A 201 16.76 -18.33 -4.32
C ARG A 201 17.58 -18.30 -5.59
N LEU A 202 18.85 -18.68 -5.46
CA LEU A 202 19.64 -19.15 -6.59
C LEU A 202 18.83 -20.30 -7.20
N ARG A 203 18.76 -20.37 -8.54
CA ARG A 203 18.42 -21.67 -9.14
C ARG A 203 19.43 -22.63 -8.52
N ASP A 204 18.96 -23.72 -7.92
CA ASP A 204 19.84 -24.85 -7.65
C ASP A 204 20.64 -25.04 -8.94
N GLU A 205 21.95 -24.86 -8.82
CA GLU A 205 22.87 -25.06 -9.92
C GLU A 205 22.57 -26.45 -10.44
N LYS A 206 22.34 -26.52 -11.75
CA LYS A 206 21.99 -27.75 -12.44
C LYS A 206 22.93 -28.86 -11.98
N SER A 207 22.37 -29.82 -11.25
CA SER A 207 22.78 -31.22 -11.26
C SER A 207 22.95 -31.72 -12.68
#